data_AF-A0A1Y3SNP8-F1
#
_entry.id   AF-A0A1Y3SNP8-F1
#
_cell.length_a   1.000
_cell.length_b   1.000
_cell.length_c   1.000
_cell.angle_alpha   90.00
_cell.angle_beta   90.00
_cell.angle_gamma   90.00
#
_symmetry.space_group_name_H-M   'P 1'
#
loop_
_entity.id
_entity.type
_entity.pdbx_description
1 polymer ?
#
loop_
_entity_poly.entity_id
_entity_poly.type
_entity_poly.pdbx_seq_one_letter_code
_entity_poly.pdbx_strand_id
1 'polypeptide(L)'
;MAQTGSLIVRVFASRAQLPIQGATVLVAQRDDQGRYQLLSALITDESGLAGPVSLPAPDVALSQNPGSPLPFSSYSLVVEHPGYQVAIFQDLQIFSGVETTQSVPLMPLSIPESDSPRQQITQVTPQPL
;
A
#
# COMPACT_ATOMS: atom_id res chain seq x y z
N MET A 1 1.38 -29.55 4.27
CA MET A 1 2.41 -28.66 4.87
C MET A 1 1.95 -27.23 4.63
N ALA A 2 2.16 -26.28 5.54
CA ALA A 2 1.85 -24.88 5.23
C ALA A 2 2.77 -24.42 4.10
N GLN A 3 2.19 -23.91 3.01
CA GLN A 3 2.95 -23.36 1.91
C GLN A 3 3.02 -21.83 2.05
N THR A 4 3.74 -21.14 1.17
CA THR A 4 3.88 -19.69 1.22
C THR A 4 3.50 -19.06 -0.12
N GLY A 5 2.79 -17.93 -0.07
CA GLY A 5 2.61 -17.03 -1.19
C GLY A 5 3.56 -15.84 -1.09
N SER A 6 3.78 -15.14 -2.21
CA SER A 6 4.61 -13.94 -2.26
C SER A 6 3.73 -12.70 -2.39
N LEU A 7 3.97 -11.67 -1.59
CA LEU A 7 3.32 -10.37 -1.71
C LEU A 7 4.36 -9.30 -2.03
N ILE A 8 4.11 -8.53 -3.08
CA ILE A 8 4.84 -7.30 -3.40
C ILE A 8 3.85 -6.15 -3.28
N VAL A 9 4.24 -5.10 -2.55
CA VAL A 9 3.39 -3.91 -2.38
C VAL A 9 3.98 -2.78 -3.20
N ARG A 10 3.16 -2.20 -4.08
CA ARG A 10 3.53 -1.05 -4.93
C ARG A 10 2.78 0.18 -4.47
N VAL A 11 3.48 1.13 -3.88
CA VAL A 11 2.92 2.36 -3.32
C VAL A 11 3.21 3.54 -4.24
N PHE A 12 2.15 4.28 -4.61
CA PHE A 12 2.29 5.43 -5.50
C PHE A 12 1.29 6.54 -5.18
N ALA A 13 1.62 7.78 -5.57
CA ALA A 13 0.74 8.92 -5.44
C ALA A 13 -0.39 8.85 -6.47
N SER A 14 -1.65 8.80 -6.01
CA SER A 14 -2.83 8.53 -6.83
C SER A 14 -2.94 9.40 -8.11
N ARG A 15 -2.61 10.70 -8.01
CA ARG A 15 -2.75 11.66 -9.13
C ARG A 15 -1.70 11.53 -10.24
N ALA A 16 -0.51 11.06 -9.93
CA ALA A 16 0.63 11.13 -10.85
C ALA A 16 1.33 9.77 -11.04
N GLN A 17 0.83 8.72 -10.39
CA GLN A 17 1.46 7.39 -10.33
C GLN A 17 2.95 7.42 -9.94
N LEU A 18 3.36 8.49 -9.25
CA LEU A 18 4.73 8.67 -8.81
C LEU A 18 5.00 7.70 -7.65
N PRO A 19 6.11 6.94 -7.69
CA PRO A 19 6.46 6.04 -6.61
C PRO A 19 6.68 6.82 -5.31
N ILE A 20 6.24 6.24 -4.20
CA ILE A 20 6.44 6.82 -2.87
C ILE A 20 7.48 5.99 -2.13
N GLN A 21 8.66 6.56 -1.94
CA GLN A 21 9.72 6.00 -1.11
C GLN A 21 9.45 6.29 0.38
N GLY A 22 9.86 5.37 1.25
CA GLY A 22 9.80 5.57 2.70
C GLY A 22 8.42 5.37 3.32
N ALA A 23 7.45 4.81 2.59
CA ALA A 23 6.16 4.43 3.15
C ALA A 23 6.32 3.13 3.95
N THR A 24 5.79 3.11 5.18
CA THR A 24 5.78 1.91 6.02
C THR A 24 4.60 1.03 5.59
N VAL A 25 4.90 -0.22 5.32
CA VAL A 25 3.95 -1.25 4.89
C VAL A 25 3.86 -2.31 5.97
N LEU A 26 2.70 -2.42 6.60
CA LEU A 26 2.42 -3.37 7.67
C LEU A 26 1.47 -4.45 7.14
N VAL A 27 1.89 -5.70 7.24
CA VAL A 27 1.08 -6.86 6.90
C VAL A 27 0.67 -7.56 8.18
N ALA A 28 -0.63 -7.69 8.40
CA ALA A 28 -1.21 -8.34 9.56
C ALA A 28 -2.22 -9.41 9.15
N GLN A 29 -2.43 -10.41 10.01
CA GLN A 29 -3.48 -11.40 9.85
C GLN A 29 -4.48 -11.26 10.99
N ARG A 30 -5.76 -11.47 10.69
CA ARG A 30 -6.79 -11.54 11.74
C ARG A 30 -6.87 -12.96 12.28
N ASP A 31 -6.75 -13.13 13.59
CA ASP A 31 -6.96 -14.41 14.25
C ASP A 31 -8.47 -14.74 14.40
N ASP A 32 -8.79 -15.97 14.77
CA ASP A 32 -10.17 -16.42 15.01
C ASP A 32 -10.87 -15.66 16.15
N GLN A 33 -10.10 -14.97 17.00
CA GLN A 33 -10.60 -14.11 18.08
C GLN A 33 -10.78 -12.64 17.63
N GLY A 34 -10.52 -12.35 16.35
CA GLY A 34 -10.68 -11.04 15.74
C GLY A 34 -9.52 -10.07 15.99
N ARG A 35 -8.40 -10.50 16.60
CA ARG A 35 -7.21 -9.68 16.84
C ARG A 35 -6.31 -9.64 15.61
N TYR A 36 -5.63 -8.53 15.41
CA TYR A 36 -4.63 -8.38 14.35
C TYR A 36 -3.25 -8.79 14.86
N GLN A 37 -2.70 -9.85 14.28
CA GLN A 37 -1.32 -10.25 14.48
C GLN A 37 -0.45 -9.66 13.37
N LEU A 38 0.52 -8.82 13.74
CA LEU A 38 1.51 -8.31 12.78
C LEU A 38 2.43 -9.46 12.34
N LEU A 39 2.59 -9.62 11.03
CA LEU A 39 3.43 -10.64 10.42
C LEU A 39 4.70 -10.04 9.80
N SER A 40 4.58 -8.88 9.17
CA SER A 40 5.73 -8.21 8.56
C SER A 40 5.55 -6.70 8.52
N ALA A 41 6.68 -6.00 8.57
CA ALA A 41 6.78 -4.56 8.42
C ALA A 41 7.93 -4.25 7.45
N LEU A 42 7.62 -3.57 6.36
CA LEU A 42 8.56 -3.20 5.32
C LEU A 42 8.52 -1.69 5.07
N ILE A 43 9.55 -1.17 4.43
CA ILE A 43 9.63 0.22 3.98
C ILE A 43 9.79 0.21 2.47
N THR A 44 9.07 1.08 1.76
CA THR A 44 9.20 1.19 0.31
C THR A 44 10.52 1.82 -0.12
N ASP A 45 11.11 1.29 -1.19
CA ASP A 45 12.32 1.82 -1.82
C ASP A 45 12.04 3.00 -2.77
N GLU A 46 13.07 3.46 -3.48
CA GLU A 46 12.97 4.55 -4.47
C GLU A 46 11.99 4.27 -5.62
N SER A 47 11.70 3.01 -5.90
CA SER A 47 10.73 2.57 -6.91
C SER A 47 9.30 2.47 -6.36
N GLY A 48 9.12 2.76 -5.07
CA GLY A 48 7.83 2.65 -4.39
C GLY A 48 7.44 1.20 -4.10
N LEU A 49 8.38 0.27 -4.15
CA LEU A 49 8.15 -1.15 -3.92
C LEU A 49 8.56 -1.55 -2.51
N ALA A 50 7.77 -2.43 -1.90
CA ALA A 50 8.10 -3.12 -0.66
C ALA A 50 7.85 -4.63 -0.83
N GLY A 51 8.90 -5.44 -0.70
CA GLY A 51 8.84 -6.90 -0.85
C GLY A 51 9.91 -7.44 -1.80
N PRO A 52 9.80 -8.72 -2.21
CA PRO A 52 8.71 -9.65 -1.90
C PRO A 52 8.72 -10.14 -0.45
N VAL A 53 7.55 -10.26 0.17
CA VAL A 53 7.37 -10.90 1.49
C VAL A 53 6.67 -12.24 1.35
N SER A 54 7.23 -13.27 1.97
CA SER A 54 6.62 -14.60 2.04
C SER A 54 5.60 -14.66 3.17
N LEU A 55 4.35 -14.92 2.81
CA LEU A 55 3.23 -15.04 3.75
C LEU A 55 2.71 -16.48 3.76
N PRO A 56 2.35 -17.03 4.93
CA PRO A 56 1.80 -18.38 4.98
C PRO A 56 0.50 -18.47 4.17
N ALA A 57 0.31 -19.56 3.46
CA ALA A 57 -0.89 -19.81 2.68
C ALA A 57 -1.31 -21.29 2.78
N PRO A 58 -2.61 -21.60 2.64
CA PRO A 58 -3.07 -22.98 2.62
C PRO A 58 -2.50 -23.71 1.40
N ASP A 59 -2.45 -25.04 1.48
CA ASP A 59 -1.87 -25.89 0.44
C ASP A 59 -2.57 -25.70 -0.93
N VAL A 60 -1.79 -25.59 -2.01
CA VAL A 60 -2.29 -25.45 -3.40
C VAL A 60 -3.28 -26.54 -3.77
N ALA A 61 -3.13 -27.75 -3.21
CA ALA A 61 -4.05 -28.86 -3.43
C ALA A 61 -5.51 -28.52 -3.04
N LEU A 62 -5.72 -27.59 -2.12
CA LEU A 62 -7.04 -27.11 -1.72
C LEU A 62 -7.61 -26.05 -2.69
N SER A 63 -6.79 -25.37 -3.50
CA SER A 63 -7.25 -24.42 -4.52
C SER A 63 -7.69 -25.06 -5.83
N GLN A 64 -7.34 -26.33 -6.07
CA GLN A 64 -7.62 -27.01 -7.34
C GLN A 64 -8.98 -27.73 -7.37
N ASN A 65 -9.66 -27.86 -6.22
CA ASN A 65 -11.00 -28.46 -6.14
C ASN A 65 -12.06 -27.40 -5.84
N PRO A 66 -13.09 -27.24 -6.69
CA PRO A 66 -14.24 -26.41 -6.35
C PRO A 66 -14.93 -26.97 -5.09
N GLY A 67 -15.03 -26.16 -4.03
CA GLY A 67 -15.66 -26.52 -2.76
C GLY A 67 -14.71 -26.80 -1.58
N SER A 68 -13.40 -26.61 -1.74
CA SER A 68 -12.45 -26.76 -0.62
C SER A 68 -12.55 -25.58 0.38
N PRO A 69 -12.46 -25.84 1.70
CA PRO A 69 -12.94 -24.90 2.70
C PRO A 69 -12.21 -23.55 2.79
N LEU A 70 -10.92 -23.42 2.42
CA LEU A 70 -10.24 -22.12 2.26
C LEU A 70 -9.03 -22.25 1.32
N PRO A 71 -9.12 -21.85 0.04
CA PRO A 71 -8.01 -21.95 -0.91
C PRO A 71 -6.98 -20.80 -0.79
N PHE A 72 -7.21 -19.82 0.09
CA PHE A 72 -6.34 -18.66 0.31
C PHE A 72 -6.29 -18.28 1.78
N SER A 73 -5.26 -17.52 2.17
CA SER A 73 -5.24 -16.81 3.45
C SER A 73 -5.57 -15.34 3.24
N SER A 74 -6.42 -14.80 4.12
CA SER A 74 -6.79 -13.38 4.16
C SER A 74 -5.83 -12.59 5.05
N TYR A 75 -5.29 -11.51 4.51
CA TYR A 75 -4.41 -10.58 5.21
C TYR A 75 -4.97 -9.17 5.20
N SER A 76 -4.56 -8.37 6.17
CA SER A 76 -4.77 -6.93 6.22
C SER A 76 -3.46 -6.21 5.95
N LEU A 77 -3.53 -5.21 5.09
CA LEU A 77 -2.41 -4.38 4.70
C LEU A 77 -2.67 -2.95 5.16
N VAL A 78 -1.75 -2.38 5.92
CA VAL A 78 -1.78 -0.97 6.30
C VAL A 78 -0.55 -0.31 5.70
N VAL A 79 -0.75 0.79 4.99
CA VAL A 79 0.34 1.58 4.43
C VAL A 79 0.23 2.99 4.95
N GLU A 80 1.32 3.46 5.58
CA GLU A 80 1.40 4.78 6.19
C GLU A 80 2.62 5.56 5.65
N HIS A 81 2.45 6.87 5.52
CA HIS A 81 3.53 7.78 5.21
C HIS A 81 3.17 9.16 5.80
N PRO A 82 4.08 9.88 6.47
CA PRO A 82 3.76 11.13 7.17
C PRO A 82 3.07 12.21 6.30
N GLY A 83 3.39 12.25 5.00
CA GLY A 83 2.79 13.18 4.03
C GLY A 83 1.50 12.72 3.35
N TYR A 84 1.00 11.52 3.64
CA TYR A 84 -0.16 10.93 2.95
C TYR A 84 -1.19 10.38 3.94
N GLN A 85 -2.41 10.19 3.47
CA GLN A 85 -3.46 9.48 4.21
C GLN A 85 -3.08 8.00 4.34
N VAL A 86 -3.35 7.42 5.52
CA VAL A 86 -3.16 5.99 5.76
C VAL A 86 -4.13 5.20 4.87
N ALA A 87 -3.60 4.21 4.14
CA ALA A 87 -4.41 3.29 3.35
C ALA A 87 -4.51 1.95 4.07
N ILE A 88 -5.73 1.41 4.16
CA ILE A 88 -6.02 0.13 4.82
C ILE A 88 -6.75 -0.76 3.82
N PHE A 89 -6.22 -1.95 3.59
CA PHE A 89 -6.85 -3.00 2.79
C PHE A 89 -7.12 -4.19 3.69
N GLN A 90 -8.35 -4.66 3.68
CA GLN A 90 -8.78 -5.86 4.41
C GLN A 90 -9.03 -6.99 3.42
N ASP A 91 -8.95 -8.22 3.91
CA ASP A 91 -9.25 -9.43 3.14
C ASP A 91 -8.42 -9.62 1.86
N LEU A 92 -7.15 -9.21 1.90
CA LEU A 92 -6.19 -9.46 0.83
C LEU A 92 -5.92 -10.96 0.71
N GLN A 93 -6.25 -11.53 -0.46
CA GLN A 93 -6.13 -12.97 -0.70
C GLN A 93 -4.73 -13.30 -1.20
N ILE A 94 -4.02 -14.14 -0.45
CA ILE A 94 -2.72 -14.67 -0.84
C ILE A 94 -2.84 -16.17 -1.09
N PHE A 95 -2.42 -16.56 -2.29
CA PHE A 95 -2.42 -17.95 -2.75
C PHE A 95 -1.02 -18.52 -2.64
N SER A 96 -0.94 -19.81 -2.31
CA SER A 96 0.35 -20.50 -2.23
C SER A 96 1.01 -20.57 -3.61
N GLY A 97 2.32 -20.28 -3.68
CA GLY A 97 3.11 -20.36 -4.91
C GLY A 97 2.77 -19.28 -5.94
N VAL A 98 1.89 -18.32 -5.62
CA VAL A 98 1.54 -17.19 -6.48
C VAL A 98 2.21 -15.93 -5.95
N GLU A 99 2.73 -15.12 -6.86
CA GLU A 99 3.17 -13.76 -6.57
C GLU A 99 2.01 -12.78 -6.77
N THR A 100 1.55 -12.20 -5.67
CA THR A 100 0.51 -11.17 -5.66
C THR A 100 1.19 -9.80 -5.58
N THR A 101 0.90 -8.93 -6.56
CA THR A 101 1.31 -7.52 -6.49
C THR A 101 0.12 -6.65 -6.07
N GLN A 102 0.17 -6.09 -4.86
CA GLN A 102 -0.86 -5.18 -4.36
C GLN A 102 -0.48 -3.73 -4.67
N SER A 103 -1.29 -3.07 -5.49
CA SER A 103 -1.15 -1.64 -5.80
C SER A 103 -1.86 -0.79 -4.75
N VAL A 104 -1.16 0.18 -4.17
CA VAL A 104 -1.64 1.05 -3.10
C VAL A 104 -1.53 2.52 -3.51
N PRO A 105 -2.63 3.12 -4.00
CA PRO A 105 -2.65 4.55 -4.25
C PRO A 105 -2.77 5.33 -2.93
N LEU A 106 -1.78 6.16 -2.61
CA LEU A 106 -1.85 7.08 -1.49
C LEU A 106 -2.33 8.47 -1.93
N MET A 107 -3.14 9.08 -1.08
CA MET A 107 -3.62 10.45 -1.25
C MET A 107 -2.80 11.39 -0.37
N PRO A 108 -2.20 12.47 -0.92
CA PRO A 108 -1.51 13.45 -0.11
C PRO A 108 -2.44 14.01 0.98
N LEU A 109 -1.88 14.29 2.15
CA LEU A 109 -2.60 15.08 3.14
C LEU A 109 -2.83 16.47 2.54
N SER A 110 -4.07 16.94 2.52
CA SER A 110 -4.36 18.32 2.15
C SER A 110 -3.62 19.23 3.13
N ILE A 111 -2.61 19.95 2.65
CA ILE A 111 -2.12 21.13 3.35
C ILE A 111 -3.35 22.06 3.41
N PRO A 112 -3.77 22.58 4.58
CA PRO A 112 -4.79 23.62 4.58
C PRO A 112 -4.27 24.72 3.65
N GLU A 113 -5.05 25.06 2.61
CA GLU A 113 -4.73 26.14 1.69
C GLU A 113 -4.70 27.45 2.48
N SER A 114 -3.55 27.74 3.09
CA SER A 114 -3.15 29.06 3.55
C SER A 114 -2.04 29.55 2.65
N ASP A 115 -2.25 29.46 1.34
CA ASP A 115 -1.68 30.40 0.38
C ASP A 115 -2.43 30.24 -0.95
N SER A 116 -3.62 30.84 -1.05
CA SER A 116 -3.97 31.38 -2.37
C SER A 116 -2.78 32.24 -2.77
N PRO A 117 -2.12 32.04 -3.93
CA PRO A 117 -1.09 32.95 -4.35
C PRO A 117 -1.74 34.32 -4.37
N ARG A 118 -1.36 35.20 -3.42
CA ARG A 118 -1.69 36.61 -3.57
C ARG A 118 -1.14 36.96 -4.93
N GLN A 119 -2.02 37.28 -5.88
CA GLN A 119 -1.60 37.82 -7.16
C GLN A 119 -0.72 39.01 -6.82
N GLN A 120 0.60 38.84 -6.88
CA GLN A 120 1.52 39.94 -6.67
C GLN A 120 1.49 40.71 -7.97
N ILE A 121 0.52 41.61 -8.07
CA ILE A 121 0.42 42.55 -9.18
C ILE A 121 1.61 43.49 -9.03
N THR A 122 2.71 43.18 -9.71
CA THR A 122 3.84 44.10 -9.83
C THR A 122 3.47 45.14 -10.89
N GLN A 123 3.09 46.33 -10.43
CA GLN A 123 2.79 47.45 -11.31
C GLN A 123 4.11 48.05 -11.80
N VAL A 124 4.46 47.78 -13.06
CA VAL A 124 5.67 48.33 -13.69
C VAL A 124 5.38 49.76 -14.13
N THR A 125 6.18 50.73 -13.66
CA THR A 125 6.12 52.12 -14.12
C THR A 125 6.78 52.27 -15.50
N PRO A 126 6.25 53.10 -16.40
CA PRO A 126 6.87 53.35 -17.70
C PRO A 126 8.27 53.94 -17.52
N GLN A 127 9.23 53.43 -18.28
CA GLN A 127 10.60 53.92 -18.24
C GLN A 127 10.70 55.29 -18.94
N PRO A 128 11.47 56.26 -18.40
CA PRO A 128 11.65 57.56 -19.04
C PRO A 128 12.47 57.42 -20.34
N LEU A 129 12.14 58.28 -21.31
CA LEU A 129 12.77 58.38 -22.64
C LEU A 129 14.24 58.85 -22.57
#